data_AF-H2ES07-F1
#
_entry.id   AF-H2ES07-F1
#
_cell.length_a   1.000
_cell.length_b   1.000
_cell.length_c   1.000
_cell.angle_alpha   90.00
_cell.angle_beta   90.00
_cell.angle_gamma   90.00
#
_symmetry.space_group_name_H-M   'P 1'
#
loop_
_entity.id
_entity.type
_entity.pdbx_description
1 polymer ?
#
loop_
_entity_poly.entity_id
_entity_poly.type
_entity_poly.pdbx_seq_one_letter_code
_entity_poly.pdbx_strand_id
1 'polypeptide(L)'
;MLIRVGGGNAGIGDYLKHGIKNGREHTRDELDHRVILEGNLEATELIINGMNTNAERYLHITLSFKEDHIDNETLSNITSEFKSFAMKAYNEDEYDFYAEAHIPKIKSVVDKKQKILSNVNHISMLLFPNTI
;
A
#
# COMPACT_ATOMS: atom_id res chain seq x y z
N MET A 1 -4.08 15.30 -0.09
CA MET A 1 -3.98 13.89 0.32
C MET A 1 -5.37 13.30 0.60
N LEU A 2 -5.66 12.09 0.14
CA LEU A 2 -6.85 11.31 0.48
C LEU A 2 -6.42 10.02 1.18
N ILE A 3 -7.04 9.70 2.31
CA ILE A 3 -6.79 8.47 3.06
C ILE A 3 -7.94 7.49 2.82
N ARG A 4 -7.62 6.25 2.49
CA ARG A 4 -8.58 5.14 2.44
C ARG A 4 -8.10 4.03 3.35
N VAL A 5 -9.02 3.41 4.06
CA VAL A 5 -8.77 2.26 4.92
C VAL A 5 -9.71 1.15 4.49
N GLY A 6 -9.17 -0.04 4.32
CA GLY A 6 -9.92 -1.29 4.20
C GLY A 6 -9.15 -2.41 4.88
N GLY A 7 -9.67 -3.62 4.82
CA GLY A 7 -8.92 -4.80 5.24
C GLY A 7 -8.95 -5.91 4.22
N GLY A 8 -8.27 -7.00 4.54
CA GLY A 8 -8.22 -8.17 3.69
C GLY A 8 -7.68 -9.40 4.41
N ASN A 9 -7.71 -10.52 3.70
CA ASN A 9 -7.37 -11.83 4.25
C ASN A 9 -6.16 -12.48 3.57
N ALA A 10 -5.89 -12.17 2.30
CA ALA A 10 -4.81 -12.79 1.53
C ALA A 10 -4.56 -12.02 0.22
N GLY A 11 -3.49 -12.39 -0.50
CA GLY A 11 -3.21 -11.95 -1.87
C GLY A 11 -2.69 -10.52 -1.99
N ILE A 12 -2.27 -9.91 -0.87
CA ILE A 12 -1.84 -8.53 -0.85
C ILE A 12 -0.52 -8.29 -1.57
N GLY A 13 0.47 -9.19 -1.45
CA GLY A 13 1.73 -9.00 -2.16
C GLY A 13 1.58 -9.14 -3.68
N ASP A 14 0.75 -10.07 -4.15
CA ASP A 14 0.39 -10.14 -5.57
C ASP A 14 -0.34 -8.88 -6.05
N TYR A 15 -1.26 -8.36 -5.24
CA TYR A 15 -1.95 -7.10 -5.54
C TYR A 15 -0.98 -5.91 -5.63
N LEU A 16 -0.01 -5.84 -4.72
CA LEU A 16 0.98 -4.77 -4.66
C LEU A 16 1.98 -4.86 -5.82
N LYS A 17 2.48 -6.06 -6.14
CA LYS A 17 3.43 -6.28 -7.25
C LYS A 17 2.75 -6.14 -8.62
N HIS A 18 1.64 -6.85 -8.82
CA HIS A 18 1.06 -7.04 -10.15
C HIS A 18 -0.19 -6.20 -10.41
N GLY A 19 -0.87 -5.74 -9.36
CA GLY A 19 -2.17 -5.08 -9.45
C GLY A 19 -3.30 -6.04 -9.84
N ILE A 20 -4.53 -5.52 -9.91
CA ILE A 20 -5.68 -6.28 -10.42
C ILE A 20 -5.76 -6.10 -11.94
N LYS A 21 -5.55 -7.17 -12.70
CA LYS A 21 -5.76 -7.22 -14.17
C LYS A 21 -7.26 -7.24 -14.53
N ASN A 22 -8.01 -6.20 -14.15
CA ASN A 22 -9.39 -6.02 -14.61
C ASN A 22 -9.43 -5.33 -15.97
N GLY A 23 -8.94 -6.01 -17.01
CA GLY A 23 -9.05 -5.54 -18.40
C GLY A 23 -8.10 -4.39 -18.80
N ARG A 24 -7.07 -4.11 -17.99
CA ARG A 24 -5.95 -3.22 -18.31
C ARG A 24 -4.90 -3.99 -19.12
N GLU A 25 -4.27 -3.33 -20.08
CA GLU A 25 -3.19 -3.94 -20.88
C GLU A 25 -1.89 -4.11 -20.08
N HIS A 26 -1.66 -3.26 -19.06
CA HIS A 26 -0.41 -3.20 -18.31
C HIS A 26 -0.52 -3.66 -16.85
N THR A 27 0.53 -4.28 -16.32
CA THR A 27 0.66 -4.65 -14.89
C THR A 27 1.01 -3.44 -14.03
N ARG A 28 0.88 -3.56 -12.69
CA ARG A 28 1.30 -2.50 -11.77
C ARG A 28 2.80 -2.20 -11.89
N ASP A 29 3.64 -3.24 -11.97
CA ASP A 29 5.08 -3.08 -12.20
C ASP A 29 5.43 -2.30 -13.50
N GLU A 30 4.60 -2.42 -14.53
CA GLU A 30 4.76 -1.66 -15.77
C GLU A 30 4.32 -0.20 -15.62
N LEU A 31 3.32 0.07 -14.77
CA LEU A 31 2.72 1.38 -14.59
C LEU A 31 3.40 2.24 -13.53
N ASP A 32 3.96 1.63 -12.48
CA ASP A 32 4.45 2.32 -11.30
C ASP A 32 5.92 1.97 -11.02
N HIS A 33 6.65 2.91 -10.44
CA HIS A 33 7.91 2.65 -9.75
C HIS A 33 7.59 2.43 -8.27
N ARG A 34 7.94 1.24 -7.75
CA ARG A 34 7.74 0.87 -6.35
C ARG A 34 8.95 1.26 -5.52
N VAL A 35 8.71 1.96 -4.42
CA VAL A 35 9.72 2.36 -3.44
C VAL A 35 9.32 1.78 -2.11
N ILE A 36 10.10 0.84 -1.58
CA ILE A 36 9.88 0.33 -0.22
C ILE A 36 10.29 1.42 0.76
N LEU A 37 9.36 1.81 1.63
CA LEU A 37 9.58 2.84 2.64
C LEU A 37 9.87 2.21 3.99
N GLU A 38 9.23 1.07 4.31
CA GLU A 38 9.44 0.37 5.56
C GLU A 38 9.03 -1.11 5.48
N GLY A 39 9.71 -1.95 6.27
CA GLY A 39 9.34 -3.35 6.47
C GLY A 39 9.75 -4.29 5.34
N ASN A 40 9.23 -5.51 5.40
CA ASN A 40 9.50 -6.56 4.42
C ASN A 40 8.19 -7.25 4.01
N LEU A 41 7.78 -7.04 2.76
CA LEU A 41 6.52 -7.58 2.23
C LEU A 41 6.43 -9.10 2.34
N GLU A 42 7.52 -9.82 2.09
CA GLU A 42 7.51 -11.29 2.14
C GLU A 42 7.31 -11.78 3.58
N ALA A 43 7.95 -11.14 4.56
CA ALA A 43 7.71 -11.43 5.97
C ALA A 43 6.27 -11.11 6.38
N THR A 44 5.74 -9.95 5.99
CA THR A 44 4.35 -9.55 6.21
C THR A 44 3.37 -10.56 5.62
N GLU A 45 3.61 -11.05 4.39
CA GLU A 45 2.78 -12.08 3.75
C GLU A 45 2.81 -13.40 4.51
N LEU A 46 3.97 -13.83 5.00
CA LEU A 46 4.08 -15.04 5.82
C LEU A 46 3.25 -14.93 7.10
N ILE A 47 3.28 -13.77 7.77
CA ILE A 47 2.49 -13.55 8.99
C ILE A 47 0.99 -13.57 8.67
N ILE A 48 0.55 -12.81 7.65
CA ILE A 48 -0.87 -12.78 7.22
C ILE A 48 -1.36 -14.18 6.85
N ASN A 49 -0.57 -14.97 6.13
CA ASN A 49 -0.95 -16.31 5.72
C ASN A 49 -1.00 -17.30 6.90
N GLY A 50 -0.21 -17.05 7.95
CA GLY A 50 -0.18 -17.85 9.17
C GLY A 50 -1.34 -17.63 10.14
N MET A 51 -2.11 -16.53 10.01
CA MET A 51 -3.21 -16.26 10.94
C MET A 51 -4.41 -17.17 10.69
N ASN A 52 -4.88 -17.83 11.75
CA ASN A 52 -6.06 -18.67 11.72
C ASN A 52 -7.30 -17.92 12.27
N THR A 53 -7.86 -17.04 11.45
CA THR A 53 -9.05 -16.26 11.79
C THR A 53 -10.00 -16.15 10.58
N ASN A 54 -11.29 -15.96 10.88
CA ASN A 54 -12.33 -15.63 9.91
C ASN A 54 -12.54 -14.11 9.74
N ALA A 55 -11.89 -13.30 10.58
CA ALA A 55 -11.87 -11.84 10.46
C ALA A 55 -10.79 -11.37 9.47
N GLU A 56 -10.82 -10.08 9.12
CA GLU A 56 -9.75 -9.46 8.33
C GLU A 56 -8.41 -9.62 9.05
N ARG A 57 -7.40 -10.08 8.30
CA ARG A 57 -6.05 -10.38 8.82
C ARG A 57 -5.12 -9.18 8.78
N TYR A 58 -5.42 -8.21 7.95
CA TYR A 58 -4.68 -6.96 7.86
C TYR A 58 -5.58 -5.79 7.51
N LEU A 59 -5.18 -4.61 7.95
CA LEU A 59 -5.62 -3.33 7.44
C LEU A 59 -4.72 -2.92 6.28
N HIS A 60 -5.34 -2.49 5.19
CA HIS A 60 -4.67 -1.85 4.07
C HIS A 60 -5.08 -0.39 4.03
N ILE A 61 -4.10 0.48 4.25
CA ILE A 61 -4.27 1.92 4.28
C ILE A 61 -3.58 2.51 3.05
N THR A 62 -4.29 3.35 2.31
CA THR A 62 -3.73 4.05 1.16
C THR A 62 -3.76 5.55 1.38
N LEU A 63 -2.59 6.20 1.29
CA LEU A 63 -2.45 7.66 1.23
C LEU A 63 -2.24 8.06 -0.22
N SER A 64 -3.22 8.75 -0.84
CA SER A 64 -3.12 9.23 -2.22
C SER A 64 -2.82 10.73 -2.26
N PHE A 65 -1.86 11.13 -3.09
CA PHE A 65 -1.39 12.51 -3.20
C PHE A 65 -1.84 13.12 -4.53
N LYS A 66 -2.16 14.42 -4.54
CA LYS A 66 -2.48 15.12 -5.80
C LYS A 66 -1.21 15.64 -6.47
N GLU A 67 -0.17 15.83 -5.66
CA GLU A 67 1.12 16.36 -6.01
C GLU A 67 1.83 15.42 -6.98
N ASP A 68 2.26 16.00 -8.10
CA ASP A 68 2.91 15.27 -9.20
C ASP A 68 4.27 14.68 -8.81
N HIS A 69 4.98 15.35 -7.90
CA HIS A 69 6.27 14.93 -7.39
C HIS A 69 6.31 15.09 -5.88
N ILE A 70 6.72 14.04 -5.21
CA ILE A 70 7.06 14.00 -3.79
C ILE A 70 8.35 13.19 -3.73
N ASP A 71 9.38 13.76 -3.11
CA ASP A 71 10.66 13.06 -2.99
C ASP A 71 10.58 11.93 -1.97
N ASN A 72 11.53 10.99 -2.06
CA ASN A 72 11.52 9.79 -1.22
C ASN A 72 11.70 10.11 0.27
N GLU A 73 12.41 11.19 0.62
CA GLU A 73 12.59 11.60 2.02
C GLU A 73 11.26 12.08 2.60
N THR A 74 10.53 12.91 1.87
CA THR A 74 9.18 13.35 2.25
C THR A 74 8.22 12.16 2.37
N LEU A 75 8.23 11.20 1.43
CA LEU A 75 7.41 9.98 1.52
C LEU A 75 7.76 9.12 2.75
N SER A 76 9.06 8.99 3.06
CA SER A 76 9.54 8.29 4.25
C SER A 76 9.11 8.98 5.53
N ASN A 77 9.21 10.31 5.60
CA ASN A 77 8.79 11.10 6.75
C ASN A 77 7.28 10.99 6.99
N ILE A 78 6.46 11.10 5.93
CA ILE A 78 5.01 10.90 6.02
C ILE A 78 4.68 9.49 6.56
N THR A 79 5.39 8.46 6.09
CA THR A 79 5.20 7.08 6.54
C THR A 79 5.54 6.93 8.03
N SER A 80 6.68 7.45 8.45
CA SER A 80 7.13 7.40 9.84
C SER A 80 6.18 8.16 10.77
N GLU A 81 5.73 9.35 10.38
CA GLU A 81 4.77 10.15 11.16
C GLU A 81 3.42 9.43 11.26
N PHE A 82 2.93 8.88 10.15
CA PHE A 82 1.67 8.12 10.12
C PHE A 82 1.75 6.90 11.03
N LYS A 83 2.84 6.11 10.93
CA LYS A 83 3.09 4.95 11.80
C LYS A 83 3.11 5.36 13.27
N SER A 84 3.88 6.38 13.63
CA SER A 84 3.98 6.88 15.01
C SER A 84 2.63 7.32 15.59
N PHE A 85 1.79 7.93 14.75
CA PHE A 85 0.44 8.32 15.14
C PHE A 85 -0.50 7.11 15.27
N ALA A 86 -0.57 6.26 14.26
CA ALA A 86 -1.50 5.12 14.21
C ALA A 86 -1.16 4.04 15.25
N MET A 87 0.13 3.85 15.53
CA MET A 87 0.64 2.81 16.42
C MET A 87 0.95 3.32 17.82
N LYS A 88 0.49 4.52 18.16
CA LYS A 88 0.81 5.16 19.45
C LYS A 88 0.44 4.32 20.68
N ALA A 89 -0.58 3.47 20.53
CA ALA A 89 -1.10 2.60 21.59
C ALA A 89 -0.47 1.20 21.63
N TYR A 90 0.48 0.90 20.73
CA TYR A 90 1.13 -0.40 20.60
C TYR A 90 2.63 -0.29 20.82
N ASN A 91 3.23 -1.34 21.38
CA ASN A 91 4.66 -1.54 21.37
C ASN A 91 5.11 -2.05 19.99
N GLU A 92 6.39 -1.85 19.65
CA GLU A 92 6.92 -2.23 18.33
C GLU A 92 6.85 -3.74 18.05
N ASP A 93 6.79 -4.58 19.08
CA ASP A 93 6.64 -6.03 19.00
C ASP A 93 5.17 -6.51 18.90
N GLU A 94 4.22 -5.59 19.09
CA GLU A 94 2.78 -5.88 19.04
C GLU A 94 2.17 -5.74 17.65
N TYR A 95 2.96 -5.46 16.61
CA TYR A 95 2.45 -5.35 15.25
C TYR A 95 3.53 -5.61 14.20
N ASP A 96 3.08 -5.97 13.00
CA ASP A 96 3.89 -5.89 11.79
C ASP A 96 3.44 -4.69 10.95
N PHE A 97 4.39 -4.01 10.34
CA PHE A 97 4.14 -2.84 9.50
C PHE A 97 4.98 -2.89 8.23
N TYR A 98 4.30 -2.78 7.10
CA TYR A 98 4.93 -2.67 5.79
C TYR A 98 4.40 -1.45 5.05
N ALA A 99 5.28 -0.71 4.39
CA ALA A 99 4.91 0.46 3.62
C ALA A 99 5.70 0.55 2.30
N GLU A 100 5.00 0.89 1.23
CA GLU A 100 5.60 1.20 -0.06
C GLU A 100 4.89 2.33 -0.80
N ALA A 101 5.65 3.14 -1.51
CA ALA A 101 5.13 4.12 -2.45
C ALA A 101 5.06 3.54 -3.87
N HIS A 102 3.99 3.90 -4.57
CA HIS A 102 3.77 3.67 -5.99
C HIS A 102 3.80 5.02 -6.71
N ILE A 103 4.82 5.21 -7.54
CA ILE A 103 5.05 6.44 -8.31
C ILE A 103 4.73 6.16 -9.78
N PRO A 104 3.65 6.72 -10.35
CA PRO A 104 3.25 6.41 -11.71
C PRO A 104 4.30 6.84 -12.76
N LYS A 105 4.71 5.90 -13.61
CA LYS A 105 5.50 6.14 -14.83
C LYS A 105 4.64 6.83 -15.90
N ILE A 106 3.34 6.52 -15.92
CA ILE A 106 2.35 7.09 -16.84
C ILE A 106 1.29 7.83 -16.01
N LYS A 107 1.23 9.16 -16.13
CA LYS A 107 0.34 10.01 -15.31
C LYS A 107 -1.14 9.93 -15.69
N SER A 108 -1.45 9.58 -16.94
CA SER A 108 -2.83 9.44 -17.36
C SER A 108 -2.97 8.39 -18.45
N VAL A 109 -4.08 7.66 -18.38
CA VAL A 109 -4.49 6.69 -19.39
C VAL A 109 -5.94 6.97 -19.78
N VAL A 110 -6.26 6.76 -21.06
CA VAL A 110 -7.63 6.85 -21.54
C VAL A 110 -8.25 5.47 -21.43
N ASP A 111 -9.32 5.33 -20.64
CA ASP A 111 -10.05 4.07 -20.53
C ASP A 111 -10.84 3.76 -21.82
N LYS A 112 -11.30 2.51 -21.97
CA LYS A 112 -12.13 2.03 -23.09
C LYS A 112 -13.39 2.87 -23.33
N LYS A 113 -13.84 3.62 -22.32
CA LYS A 113 -14.97 4.57 -22.38
C LYS A 113 -14.57 6.00 -22.74
N GLN A 114 -13.35 6.23 -23.24
CA GLN A 114 -12.77 7.54 -23.56
C GLN A 114 -12.69 8.52 -22.38
N LYS A 115 -12.65 8.00 -21.14
CA LYS A 115 -12.47 8.80 -19.94
C LYS A 115 -10.99 8.86 -19.58
N ILE A 116 -10.49 10.05 -19.26
CA ILE A 116 -9.14 10.24 -18.73
C ILE A 116 -9.13 9.74 -17.27
N LEU A 117 -8.29 8.76 -17.00
CA LEU A 117 -7.96 8.28 -15.66
C LEU A 117 -6.57 8.80 -15.30
N SER A 118 -6.48 9.58 -14.24
CA SER A 118 -5.20 10.06 -13.70
C SER A 118 -4.64 9.06 -12.71
N ASN A 119 -3.39 8.67 -12.89
CA ASN A 119 -2.62 7.91 -11.90
C ASN A 119 -1.96 8.89 -10.95
N VAL A 120 -2.08 8.63 -9.65
CA VAL A 120 -1.55 9.49 -8.60
C VAL A 120 -0.53 8.75 -7.75
N ASN A 121 0.44 9.49 -7.22
CA ASN A 121 1.36 8.97 -6.21
C ASN A 121 0.54 8.46 -5.02
N HIS A 122 0.86 7.26 -4.54
CA HIS A 122 0.23 6.75 -3.33
C HIS A 122 1.18 5.89 -2.50
N ILE A 123 0.99 5.94 -1.18
CA ILE A 123 1.63 5.03 -0.23
C ILE A 123 0.60 3.97 0.15
N SER A 124 0.95 2.70 -0.02
CA SER A 124 0.24 1.55 0.52
C SER A 124 0.92 1.11 1.81
N MET A 125 0.15 1.05 2.90
CA MET A 125 0.59 0.55 4.20
C MET A 125 -0.25 -0.64 4.59
N LEU A 126 0.42 -1.67 5.08
CA LEU A 126 -0.18 -2.84 5.68
C LEU A 126 0.09 -2.79 7.17
N LEU A 127 -0.98 -2.97 7.93
CA LEU A 127 -0.94 -2.93 9.37
C LEU A 127 -1.80 -4.05 9.94
N PHE A 128 -1.33 -4.73 10.96
CA PHE A 128 -2.21 -5.41 11.89
C PHE A 128 -1.57 -5.49 13.27
N PRO A 129 -2.39 -5.39 14.33
CA PRO A 129 -1.94 -5.76 15.67
C PRO A 129 -1.76 -7.27 15.75
N ASN A 130 -0.59 -7.72 16.20
CA ASN A 130 -0.37 -9.07 16.71
C ASN A 130 -1.26 -9.23 17.95
N THR A 131 -2.49 -9.71 17.76
CA THR A 131 -3.28 -10.22 18.87
C THR A 131 -2.81 -11.65 19.12
N ILE A 132 -1.85 -11.79 20.04
CA ILE A 132 -1.49 -13.06 20.68
C ILE A 132 -2.67 -13.53 21.53
#